data_AF-A0A355A8Q6-F1
#
_entry.id   AF-A0A355A8Q6-F1
#
_cell.length_a   1.000
_cell.length_b   1.000
_cell.length_c   1.000
_cell.angle_alpha   90.00
_cell.angle_beta   90.00
_cell.angle_gamma   90.00
#
_symmetry.space_group_name_H-M   'P 1'
#
loop_
_entity.id
_entity.type
_entity.pdbx_description
1 polymer ?
#
loop_
_entity_poly.entity_id
_entity_poly.type
_entity_poly.pdbx_seq_one_letter_code
_entity_poly.pdbx_strand_id
1 'polypeptide(L)'
;MNRKQLTFMVVLCLVLLVANSALARTQTVSLWNWRGETEFWAAVEKEIRKEHPEIRIDYRTFIPTEYDSILMVGMQSGEGP
;
A
#
# COMPACT_ATOMS: atom_id res chain seq x y z
N MET A 1 44.94 -4.07 -4.81
CA MET A 1 43.72 -4.27 -4.01
C MET A 1 43.82 -5.61 -3.29
N ASN A 2 43.77 -5.61 -1.96
CA ASN A 2 44.07 -6.82 -1.17
C ASN A 2 42.85 -7.73 -1.11
N ARG A 3 43.05 -9.05 -1.07
CA ARG A 3 41.96 -10.07 -1.06
C ARG A 3 40.88 -9.74 0.00
N LYS A 4 41.29 -9.29 1.18
CA LYS A 4 40.41 -8.85 2.27
C LYS A 4 39.53 -7.63 1.93
N GLN A 5 40.07 -6.67 1.18
CA GLN A 5 39.32 -5.49 0.74
C GLN A 5 38.33 -5.84 -0.38
N LEU A 6 38.69 -6.76 -1.28
CA LEU A 6 37.77 -7.27 -2.30
C LEU A 6 36.60 -8.02 -1.65
N THR A 7 36.85 -8.87 -0.66
CA THR A 7 35.78 -9.58 0.07
C THR A 7 34.87 -8.61 0.81
N PHE A 8 35.44 -7.59 1.47
CA PHE A 8 34.67 -6.58 2.18
C PHE A 8 33.78 -5.77 1.23
N MET A 9 34.29 -5.38 0.07
CA MET A 9 33.54 -4.65 -0.96
C MET A 9 32.40 -5.49 -1.55
N VAL A 10 32.63 -6.78 -1.82
CA VAL A 10 31.58 -7.67 -2.33
C VAL A 10 30.47 -7.87 -1.30
N VAL A 11 30.82 -8.07 -0.03
CA VAL A 11 29.82 -8.19 1.05
C VAL A 11 29.03 -6.89 1.21
N LEU A 12 29.70 -5.73 1.18
CA LEU A 12 29.04 -4.44 1.26
C LEU A 12 28.08 -4.20 0.08
N CYS A 13 28.49 -4.52 -1.15
CA CYS A 13 27.61 -4.45 -2.31
C CYS A 13 26.40 -5.38 -2.20
N LEU A 14 26.58 -6.60 -1.67
CA LEU A 14 25.49 -7.55 -1.47
C LEU A 14 24.47 -7.05 -0.43
N VAL A 15 24.96 -6.46 0.66
CA VAL A 15 24.11 -5.85 1.70
C VAL A 15 23.32 -4.66 1.13
N LEU A 16 23.95 -3.81 0.32
CA LEU A 16 23.29 -2.67 -0.32
C LEU A 16 22.23 -3.10 -1.34
N LEU A 17 22.48 -4.18 -2.10
CA LEU A 17 21.51 -4.76 -3.04
C LEU A 17 20.28 -5.34 -2.33
N VAL A 18 20.46 -6.00 -1.18
CA VAL A 18 19.37 -6.56 -0.37
C VAL A 18 18.60 -5.46 0.39
N ALA A 19 19.27 -4.40 0.83
CA ALA A 19 18.61 -3.28 1.49
C ALA A 19 17.66 -2.52 0.54
N ASN A 20 18.00 -2.47 -0.76
CA ASN A 20 17.21 -1.74 -1.75
C ASN A 20 15.90 -2.47 -2.12
N SER A 21 15.85 -3.79 -2.03
CA SER A 21 14.63 -4.58 -2.27
C SER A 21 13.64 -4.53 -1.09
N ALA A 22 14.06 -4.03 0.07
CA ALA A 22 13.19 -3.88 1.24
C ALA A 22 12.40 -2.55 1.27
N LEU A 23 12.71 -1.58 0.40
CA LEU A 23 11.89 -0.37 0.22
C LEU A 23 10.72 -0.65 -0.74
N ALA A 24 9.84 -1.59 -0.37
CA ALA A 24 8.56 -1.70 -1.04
C ALA A 24 7.74 -0.44 -0.70
N ARG A 25 7.54 0.44 -1.69
CA ARG A 25 6.73 1.65 -1.54
C ARG A 25 5.29 1.22 -1.23
N THR A 26 4.77 1.64 -0.08
CA THR A 26 3.37 1.41 0.29
C THR A 26 2.45 1.91 -0.82
N GLN A 27 1.57 1.04 -1.31
CA GLN A 27 0.55 1.34 -2.30
C GLN A 27 -0.80 1.36 -1.60
N THR A 28 -1.37 2.55 -1.41
CA THR A 28 -2.69 2.70 -0.80
C THR A 28 -3.76 2.71 -1.88
N VAL A 29 -4.75 1.83 -1.73
CA VAL A 29 -5.98 1.81 -2.53
C VAL A 29 -7.09 2.42 -1.68
N SER A 30 -7.76 3.44 -2.20
CA SER A 30 -8.90 4.04 -1.53
C SER A 30 -10.18 3.31 -1.95
N LEU A 31 -11.05 3.02 -0.98
CA LEU A 31 -12.32 2.31 -1.19
C LEU A 31 -13.42 3.07 -0.47
N TRP A 32 -14.37 3.60 -1.25
CA TRP A 32 -15.53 4.32 -0.73
C TRP A 32 -16.77 3.45 -0.86
N ASN A 33 -17.57 3.38 0.20
CA ASN A 33 -18.84 2.66 0.19
C ASN A 33 -19.80 3.27 1.21
N TRP A 34 -21.10 2.99 1.09
CA TRP A 34 -22.09 3.34 2.10
C TRP A 34 -22.39 2.20 3.07
N ARG A 35 -21.97 0.97 2.72
CA ARG A 35 -22.10 -0.20 3.58
C ARG A 35 -21.08 -0.11 4.71
N GLY A 36 -21.47 -0.37 5.95
CA GLY A 36 -20.56 -0.33 7.11
C GLY A 36 -19.62 -1.53 7.21
N GLU A 37 -18.93 -1.89 6.13
CA GLU A 37 -18.16 -3.14 5.97
C GLU A 37 -16.68 -3.02 6.40
N THR A 38 -16.38 -2.17 7.40
CA THR A 38 -15.00 -1.87 7.82
C THR A 38 -14.20 -3.12 8.20
N GLU A 39 -14.80 -4.04 8.96
CA GLU A 39 -14.13 -5.28 9.39
C GLU A 39 -13.86 -6.23 8.22
N PHE A 40 -14.77 -6.28 7.23
CA PHE A 40 -14.58 -7.08 6.03
C PHE A 40 -13.37 -6.58 5.24
N TRP A 41 -13.27 -5.27 5.01
CA TRP A 41 -12.14 -4.70 4.27
C TRP A 41 -10.82 -4.78 5.03
N ALA A 42 -10.84 -4.72 6.37
CA ALA A 42 -9.66 -5.02 7.18
C ALA A 42 -9.20 -6.48 7.04
N ALA A 43 -10.14 -7.43 6.97
CA ALA A 43 -9.82 -8.83 6.70
C ALA A 43 -9.27 -9.04 5.28
N VAL A 44 -9.84 -8.36 4.28
CA VAL A 44 -9.34 -8.38 2.90
C VAL A 44 -7.91 -7.83 2.83
N GLU A 45 -7.63 -6.69 3.46
CA GLU A 45 -6.26 -6.15 3.52
C GLU A 45 -5.31 -7.17 4.13
N LYS A 46 -5.70 -7.79 5.26
CA LYS A 46 -4.87 -8.80 5.94
C LYS A 46 -4.52 -9.97 5.02
N GLU A 47 -5.46 -10.45 4.23
CA GLU A 47 -5.22 -11.56 3.29
C GLU A 47 -4.33 -11.13 2.12
N ILE A 48 -4.59 -9.98 1.49
CA ILE A 48 -3.77 -9.44 0.38
C ILE A 48 -2.32 -9.23 0.84
N ARG A 49 -2.13 -8.70 2.05
CA ARG A 49 -0.79 -8.39 2.59
C ARG A 49 0.06 -9.62 2.91
N LYS A 50 -0.49 -10.83 2.85
CA LYS A 50 0.32 -12.07 2.94
C LYS A 50 1.24 -12.23 1.73
N GLU A 51 0.78 -11.81 0.56
CA GLU A 51 1.53 -11.91 -0.70
C GLU A 51 2.04 -10.54 -1.16
N HIS A 52 1.32 -9.46 -0.82
CA HIS A 52 1.62 -8.08 -1.22
C HIS A 52 1.71 -7.16 0.01
N PRO A 53 2.78 -7.26 0.82
CA PRO A 53 2.90 -6.56 2.10
C PRO A 53 2.84 -5.02 2.00
N GLU A 54 3.09 -4.49 0.81
CA GLU A 54 3.06 -3.07 0.46
C GLU A 54 1.65 -2.50 0.24
N ILE A 55 0.64 -3.33 0.00
CA ILE A 55 -0.72 -2.85 -0.26
C ILE A 55 -1.40 -2.45 1.06
N ARG A 56 -2.11 -1.31 1.05
CA ARG A 56 -2.99 -0.87 2.14
C ARG A 56 -4.35 -0.46 1.59
N ILE A 57 -5.40 -0.62 2.37
CA ILE A 57 -6.75 -0.19 2.03
C ILE A 57 -7.15 1.01 2.90
N ASP A 58 -7.39 2.17 2.29
CA ASP A 58 -8.05 3.30 2.95
C ASP A 58 -9.55 3.20 2.73
N TYR A 59 -10.26 2.57 3.67
CA TYR A 59 -11.70 2.37 3.59
C TYR A 59 -12.46 3.54 4.22
N ARG A 60 -13.34 4.18 3.44
CA ARG A 60 -14.20 5.28 3.90
C ARG A 60 -15.66 4.92 3.73
N THR A 61 -16.43 5.09 4.80
CA THR A 61 -17.88 4.89 4.80
C THR A 61 -18.62 6.21 4.80
N PHE A 62 -19.65 6.34 3.96
CA PHE A 62 -20.52 7.52 3.89
C PHE A 62 -21.98 7.15 4.16
N ILE A 63 -22.81 8.16 4.42
CA ILE A 63 -24.25 7.98 4.62
C ILE A 63 -24.89 7.57 3.27
N PRO A 64 -25.79 6.56 3.23
CA PRO A 64 -26.34 6.06 1.97
C PRO A 64 -27.02 7.13 1.11
N THR A 65 -27.74 8.07 1.73
CA THR A 65 -28.45 9.16 1.03
C THR A 65 -27.52 10.24 0.47
N GLU A 66 -26.25 10.25 0.88
CA GLU A 66 -25.25 11.24 0.47
C GLU A 66 -24.18 10.64 -0.46
N TYR A 67 -24.04 9.31 -0.46
CA TYR A 67 -22.95 8.59 -1.11
C TYR A 67 -22.77 8.96 -2.58
N ASP A 68 -23.84 8.91 -3.38
CA ASP A 68 -23.74 9.16 -4.83
C ASP A 68 -23.30 10.60 -5.13
N SER A 69 -23.74 11.56 -4.32
CA SER A 69 -23.35 12.97 -4.47
C SER A 69 -21.89 13.17 -4.10
N ILE A 70 -21.43 12.57 -3.00
CA ILE A 70 -20.03 12.62 -2.57
C ILE A 70 -19.11 11.96 -3.59
N LEU A 71 -19.49 10.77 -4.08
CA LEU A 71 -18.71 10.03 -5.09
C LEU A 71 -18.60 10.84 -6.38
N MET A 72 -19.71 11.38 -6.89
CA MET A 72 -19.72 12.17 -8.11
C MET A 72 -18.81 13.41 -7.99
N VAL A 73 -18.91 14.14 -6.87
CA VAL A 73 -18.07 15.32 -6.62
C VAL A 73 -16.59 14.92 -6.53
N GLY A 74 -16.26 13.87 -5.77
CA GLY A 74 -14.88 13.38 -5.66
C GLY A 74 -14.28 12.95 -6.99
N MET A 75 -15.04 12.22 -7.81
CA MET A 75 -14.61 11.84 -9.16
C MET A 75 -14.35 13.07 -10.05
N GLN A 76 -15.19 14.09 -9.97
CA GLN A 76 -15.04 15.32 -10.77
C GLN A 76 -13.87 16.18 -10.30
N SER A 77 -13.59 16.23 -9.00
CA SER A 77 -12.46 16.99 -8.44
C SER A 77 -11.11 16.26 -8.56
N GLY A 78 -11.11 14.98 -8.93
CA GLY A 78 -9.91 14.13 -8.94
C GLY A 78 -9.51 13.62 -7.56
N GLU A 79 -10.37 13.77 -6.56
CA GLU A 79 -10.17 13.29 -5.17
C GLU A 79 -11.01 12.03 -4.86
N GLY A 80 -11.57 11.39 -5.90
CA GLY A 80 -12.31 10.14 -5.79
C GLY A 80 -11.46 8.99 -5.24
N PRO A 81 -12.11 7.84 -4.95
CA PRO A 81 -11.42 6.64 -4.51
C PRO A 81 -10.43 6.11 -5.57
#